data_AF-A0A820V3X4-F1
#
_entry.id   AF-A0A820V3X4-F1
#
_cell.length_a   1.000
_cell.length_b   1.000
_cell.length_c   1.000
_cell.angle_alpha   90.00
_cell.angle_beta   90.00
_cell.angle_gamma   90.00
#
_symmetry.space_group_name_H-M   'P 1'
#
loop_
_entity.id
_entity.type
_entity.pdbx_description
1 polymer ?
#
loop_
_entity_poly.entity_id
_entity_poly.type
_entity_poly.pdbx_seq_one_letter_code
_entity_poly.pdbx_strand_id
1 'polypeptide(L)'
;MFVSDLPAKSLFMKTINFNGYYTCTNCITEGTLYNKQIIYPYEKNNYQLRTHEQFVTTAKEVEAKITSGSGRCTSIVGIKGLSSLLKVLLRHFTEILPKNDLDKIDSILSAIRLPHDVNVKYNYSIQSINNWKAKNNRLFILDLGLPILTPYLPALYISHFAIYCLLVTIVHGPKTREEIQVSNK
;
A
#
# COMPACT_ATOMS: atom_id res chain seq x y z
N MET A 1 -11.50 5.23 -10.81
CA MET A 1 -11.91 5.66 -9.47
C MET A 1 -12.34 4.42 -8.70
N PHE A 2 -11.69 4.05 -7.60
CA PHE A 2 -12.14 2.94 -6.75
C PHE A 2 -13.51 3.30 -6.15
N VAL A 3 -14.51 2.45 -6.36
CA VAL A 3 -15.84 2.59 -5.75
C VAL A 3 -15.83 1.76 -4.48
N SER A 4 -15.63 2.43 -3.35
CA SER A 4 -15.70 1.85 -2.01
C SER A 4 -16.35 2.87 -1.06
N ASP A 5 -16.89 2.39 0.06
CA ASP A 5 -17.39 3.26 1.13
C ASP A 5 -16.26 4.14 1.67
N LEU A 6 -16.61 5.32 2.20
CA LEU A 6 -15.62 6.31 2.65
C LEU A 6 -14.62 5.74 3.69
N PRO A 7 -15.04 4.90 4.66
CA PRO A 7 -14.13 4.19 5.53
C PRO A 7 -13.09 3.33 4.79
N ALA A 8 -13.52 2.42 3.92
CA ALA A 8 -12.58 1.56 3.19
C ALA A 8 -11.70 2.35 2.21
N LYS A 9 -12.25 3.40 1.58
CA LYS A 9 -11.49 4.31 0.71
C LYS A 9 -10.35 5.01 1.47
N SER A 10 -10.61 5.47 2.70
CA SER A 10 -9.60 6.11 3.54
C SER A 10 -8.49 5.17 3.97
N LEU A 11 -8.83 3.90 4.26
CA LEU A 11 -7.86 2.86 4.55
C LEU A 11 -7.00 2.55 3.32
N PHE A 12 -7.64 2.35 2.17
CA PHE A 12 -6.99 1.99 0.92
C PHE A 12 -5.98 3.04 0.45
N MET A 13 -6.37 4.31 0.49
CA MET A 13 -5.50 5.41 0.07
C MET A 13 -4.54 5.87 1.16
N LYS A 14 -4.61 5.30 2.37
CA LYS A 14 -3.95 5.84 3.57
C LYS A 14 -4.23 7.34 3.73
N THR A 15 -5.50 7.71 3.70
CA THR A 15 -5.95 9.07 4.02
C THR A 15 -6.72 9.08 5.33
N ILE A 16 -7.03 10.27 5.82
CA ILE A 16 -7.90 10.41 6.99
C ILE A 16 -9.32 9.95 6.66
N ASN A 17 -10.01 9.45 7.69
CA ASN A 17 -11.36 8.91 7.57
C ASN A 17 -12.38 10.06 7.46
N PHE A 18 -13.61 9.77 6.99
CA PHE A 18 -14.64 10.76 6.60
C PHE A 18 -14.99 11.84 7.65
N ASN A 19 -14.69 11.62 8.93
CA ASN A 19 -14.87 12.59 10.02
C ASN A 19 -13.71 13.58 10.21
N GLY A 20 -12.70 13.56 9.35
CA GLY A 20 -11.54 14.45 9.44
C GLY A 20 -11.71 15.78 8.70
N TYR A 21 -10.84 16.74 9.01
CA TYR A 21 -10.82 18.08 8.41
C TYR A 21 -10.30 18.12 6.97
N TYR A 22 -9.55 17.12 6.51
CA TYR A 22 -8.95 17.03 5.15
C TYR A 22 -9.28 15.71 4.44
N THR A 23 -10.56 15.35 4.30
CA THR A 23 -11.00 14.04 3.79
C THR A 23 -11.12 13.97 2.28
N CYS A 24 -11.24 15.12 1.61
CA CYS A 24 -11.35 15.15 0.17
C CYS A 24 -10.08 14.56 -0.47
N THR A 25 -10.26 13.58 -1.35
CA THR A 25 -9.12 12.99 -2.10
C THR A 25 -8.64 13.91 -3.22
N ASN A 26 -9.53 14.78 -3.71
CA ASN A 26 -9.30 15.62 -4.89
C ASN A 26 -8.91 17.05 -4.53
N CYS A 27 -9.20 17.53 -3.33
CA CYS A 27 -8.95 18.91 -2.91
C CYS A 27 -8.11 18.96 -1.64
N ILE A 28 -7.46 20.11 -1.44
CA ILE A 28 -6.66 20.42 -0.25
C ILE A 28 -7.48 21.22 0.79
N THR A 29 -8.68 21.67 0.41
CA THR A 29 -9.58 22.45 1.26
C THR A 29 -9.87 21.77 2.59
N GLU A 30 -9.72 22.54 3.67
CA GLU A 30 -10.08 22.14 5.03
C GLU A 30 -11.60 22.26 5.23
N GLY A 31 -12.20 21.26 5.86
CA GLY A 31 -13.60 21.30 6.27
C GLY A 31 -13.82 22.13 7.53
N THR A 32 -15.05 22.54 7.79
CA THR A 32 -15.44 23.27 8.99
C THR A 32 -16.33 22.41 9.88
N LEU A 33 -16.15 22.52 11.20
CA LEU A 33 -17.00 21.83 12.16
C LEU A 33 -18.34 22.57 12.29
N TYR A 34 -19.42 21.91 11.89
CA TYR A 34 -20.78 22.42 11.99
C TYR A 34 -21.69 21.33 12.57
N ASN A 35 -22.39 21.63 13.66
CA ASN A 35 -23.30 20.68 14.32
C ASN A 35 -22.68 19.28 14.58
N LYS A 36 -21.45 19.24 15.10
CA LYS A 36 -20.67 18.02 15.38
C LYS A 36 -20.31 17.19 14.14
N GLN A 37 -20.46 17.74 12.94
CA GLN A 37 -20.08 17.12 11.69
C GLN A 37 -19.07 18.00 10.96
N ILE A 38 -18.16 17.40 10.19
CA ILE A 38 -17.29 18.17 9.30
C ILE A 38 -18.03 18.39 8.00
N ILE A 39 -18.24 19.65 7.64
CA ILE A 39 -18.82 20.07 6.37
C ILE A 39 -17.76 20.75 5.53
N TYR A 40 -17.85 20.62 4.20
CA TYR A 40 -17.00 21.37 3.29
C TYR A 40 -17.85 22.49 2.71
N PRO A 41 -17.71 23.74 3.20
CA PRO A 41 -18.51 24.84 2.70
C PRO A 41 -18.25 24.99 1.20
N TYR A 42 -19.32 24.83 0.42
CA TYR A 42 -19.24 24.95 -1.02
C TYR A 42 -19.33 26.42 -1.41
N GLU A 43 -18.19 27.00 -1.78
CA GLU A 43 -18.13 28.24 -2.52
C GLU A 43 -17.73 27.93 -3.96
N LYS A 44 -18.54 28.40 -4.93
CA LYS A 44 -18.38 28.07 -6.35
C LYS A 44 -16.96 28.41 -6.81
N ASN A 45 -16.21 27.39 -7.25
CA ASN A 45 -14.83 27.48 -7.74
C ASN A 45 -13.77 27.98 -6.73
N ASN A 46 -14.10 28.09 -5.43
CA ASN A 46 -13.12 28.44 -4.41
C ASN A 46 -12.54 27.17 -3.75
N TYR A 47 -11.86 26.34 -4.53
CA TYR A 47 -11.20 25.14 -4.02
C TYR A 47 -9.88 24.88 -4.71
N GLN A 48 -8.91 24.41 -3.95
CA GLN A 48 -7.60 24.03 -4.46
C GLN A 48 -7.58 22.52 -4.73
N LEU A 49 -7.41 22.14 -5.99
CA LEU A 49 -7.24 20.74 -6.38
C LEU A 49 -5.87 20.21 -5.94
N ARG A 50 -5.86 18.97 -5.48
CA ARG A 50 -4.66 18.21 -5.15
C ARG A 50 -4.11 17.58 -6.43
N THR A 51 -2.85 17.87 -6.76
CA THR A 51 -2.16 17.19 -7.85
C THR A 51 -1.57 15.85 -7.39
N HIS A 52 -1.27 14.96 -8.34
CA HIS A 52 -0.62 13.68 -8.02
C HIS A 52 0.76 13.88 -7.38
N GLU A 53 1.55 14.83 -7.89
CA GLU A 53 2.89 15.16 -7.37
C GLU A 53 2.83 15.67 -5.93
N GLN A 54 1.85 16.54 -5.62
CA GLN A 54 1.59 17.00 -4.26
C GLN A 54 1.26 15.82 -3.34
N PHE A 55 0.37 14.91 -3.77
CA PHE A 55 0.01 13.74 -2.97
C PHE A 55 1.25 12.88 -2.63
N VAL A 56 2.06 12.55 -3.64
CA VAL A 56 3.25 11.69 -3.45
C VAL A 56 4.29 12.36 -2.55
N THR A 57 4.50 13.67 -2.72
CA THR A 57 5.46 14.43 -1.92
C THR A 57 5.04 14.47 -0.46
N THR A 58 3.77 14.81 -0.19
CA THR A 58 3.21 14.81 1.16
C THR A 58 3.24 13.42 1.79
N ALA A 59 2.92 12.36 1.03
CA ALA A 59 2.98 10.99 1.54
C ALA A 59 4.39 10.58 1.99
N LYS A 60 5.42 10.90 1.20
CA LYS A 60 6.82 10.64 1.55
C LYS A 60 7.27 11.44 2.78
N GLU A 61 6.83 12.69 2.89
CA GLU A 61 7.12 13.54 4.04
C GLU A 61 6.54 12.95 5.34
N VAL A 62 5.30 12.46 5.28
CA VAL A 62 4.66 11.77 6.42
C VAL A 62 5.46 10.54 6.83
N GLU A 63 5.89 9.70 5.87
CA GLU A 63 6.69 8.50 6.17
C GLU A 63 8.05 8.84 6.77
N ALA A 64 8.72 9.89 6.28
CA ALA A 64 9.97 10.37 6.84
C ALA A 64 9.81 10.85 8.29
N LYS A 65 8.72 11.58 8.60
CA LYS A 65 8.40 12.05 9.97
C LYS A 65 8.06 10.90 10.92
N ILE A 66 7.37 9.86 10.44
CA ILE A 66 7.09 8.65 11.23
C ILE A 66 8.41 7.93 11.58
N THR A 67 9.32 7.84 10.62
CA THR A 67 10.60 7.12 10.77
C THR A 67 11.57 7.84 11.71
N SER A 68 11.55 9.17 11.75
CA SER A 68 12.48 9.98 12.56
C SER A 68 12.13 10.07 14.05
N GLY A 69 11.08 9.38 14.53
CA GLY A 69 10.73 9.31 15.96
C GLY A 69 10.22 10.62 16.57
N SER A 70 10.04 11.67 15.75
CA SER A 70 9.53 12.97 16.17
C SER A 70 7.99 12.93 16.22
N GLY A 71 7.44 12.78 17.43
CA GLY A 71 6.06 13.04 17.86
C GLY A 71 4.91 12.99 16.83
N ARG A 72 3.99 12.03 17.01
CA ARG A 72 2.55 12.01 16.62
C ARG A 72 2.10 12.78 15.35
N CYS A 73 2.92 12.90 14.30
CA CYS A 73 2.43 13.37 13.01
C CYS A 73 1.68 12.21 12.34
N THR A 74 0.37 12.15 12.55
CA THR A 74 -0.48 11.05 12.04
C THR A 74 -0.93 11.28 10.59
N SER A 75 -0.93 12.54 10.12
CA SER A 75 -1.25 12.92 8.75
C SER A 75 -0.81 14.35 8.42
N ILE A 76 -0.48 14.62 7.15
CA ILE A 76 -0.29 15.97 6.60
C ILE A 76 -1.36 16.17 5.51
N VAL A 77 -2.19 17.22 5.63
CA VAL A 77 -3.26 17.55 4.67
C VAL A 77 -4.11 16.31 4.33
N GLY A 78 -4.47 15.54 5.35
CA GLY A 78 -5.30 14.35 5.22
C GLY A 78 -4.61 13.10 4.66
N ILE A 79 -3.32 13.15 4.34
CA ILE A 79 -2.53 12.00 3.87
C ILE A 79 -1.76 11.41 5.05
N LYS A 80 -1.84 10.08 5.22
CA LYS A 80 -1.15 9.33 6.29
C LYS A 80 0.08 8.57 5.81
N GLY A 81 0.35 8.54 4.50
CA GLY A 81 1.49 7.87 3.90
C GLY A 81 1.14 7.19 2.58
N LEU A 82 2.07 6.44 2.01
CA LEU A 82 1.82 5.69 0.77
C LEU A 82 0.96 4.46 1.08
N SER A 83 0.01 4.15 0.19
CA SER A 83 -0.85 2.98 0.33
C SER A 83 -0.03 1.73 0.64
N SER A 84 -0.31 1.11 1.79
CA SER A 84 0.35 -0.13 2.18
C SER A 84 -0.42 -1.36 1.70
N LEU A 85 -1.34 -1.20 0.73
CA LEU A 85 -2.23 -2.27 0.28
C LEU A 85 -1.47 -3.58 0.09
N LEU A 86 -0.37 -3.51 -0.69
CA LEU A 86 0.55 -4.61 -0.98
C LEU A 86 0.91 -5.44 0.28
N LYS A 87 1.10 -4.78 1.42
CA LYS A 87 1.65 -5.37 2.64
C LYS A 87 0.60 -5.90 3.62
N VAL A 88 -0.67 -5.48 3.52
CA VAL A 88 -1.68 -5.76 4.56
C VAL A 88 -1.92 -7.27 4.72
N LEU A 89 -2.20 -7.94 3.61
CA LEU A 89 -2.52 -9.36 3.62
C LEU A 89 -1.29 -10.21 3.96
N LEU A 90 -0.12 -9.82 3.45
CA LEU A 90 1.15 -10.49 3.74
C LEU A 90 1.53 -10.39 5.22
N ARG A 91 1.36 -9.23 5.84
CA ARG A 91 1.59 -9.05 7.27
C ARG A 91 0.72 -10.00 8.08
N HIS A 92 -0.55 -10.11 7.75
CA HIS A 92 -1.47 -11.00 8.46
C HIS A 92 -1.01 -12.46 8.37
N PHE A 93 -0.54 -12.91 7.20
CA PHE A 93 -0.01 -14.26 7.05
C PHE A 93 1.26 -14.50 7.86
N THR A 94 2.16 -13.51 7.94
CA THR A 94 3.37 -13.63 8.77
C THR A 94 3.08 -13.70 10.27
N GLU A 95 1.93 -13.17 10.72
CA GLU A 95 1.49 -13.23 12.12
C GLU A 95 0.85 -14.60 12.47
N ILE A 96 0.29 -15.31 11.48
CA ILE A 96 -0.36 -16.63 11.67
C ILE A 96 0.65 -17.78 11.58
N LEU A 97 1.68 -17.63 10.74
CA LEU A 97 2.63 -18.71 10.47
C LEU A 97 3.54 -19.01 11.68
N PRO A 98 3.80 -20.30 11.99
CA PRO A 98 4.77 -20.68 13.00
C PRO A 98 6.18 -20.18 12.64
N LYS A 99 6.99 -19.85 13.65
CA LYS A 99 8.35 -19.35 13.46
C LYS A 99 9.22 -20.28 12.58
N ASN A 100 9.10 -21.59 12.76
CA ASN A 100 9.83 -22.59 11.98
C ASN A 100 9.54 -22.48 10.46
N ASP A 101 8.29 -22.20 10.09
CA ASP A 101 7.92 -22.06 8.68
C ASP A 101 8.37 -20.71 8.10
N LEU A 102 8.39 -19.65 8.93
CA LEU A 102 8.97 -18.37 8.56
C LEU A 102 10.47 -18.47 8.28
N ASP A 103 11.22 -19.21 9.10
CA ASP A 103 12.66 -19.42 8.91
C ASP A 103 12.96 -20.20 7.61
N LYS A 104 12.10 -21.15 7.24
CA LYS A 104 12.18 -21.87 5.95
C LYS A 104 11.87 -20.95 4.77
N ILE A 105 10.83 -20.12 4.88
CA ILE A 105 10.48 -19.13 3.86
C ILE A 105 11.63 -18.15 3.65
N ASP A 106 12.26 -17.68 4.72
CA ASP A 106 13.41 -16.77 4.65
C ASP A 106 14.62 -17.43 4.00
N SER A 107 14.84 -18.71 4.28
CA SER A 107 15.89 -19.51 3.62
C SER A 107 15.63 -19.65 2.11
N ILE A 108 14.37 -19.88 1.71
CA ILE A 108 13.98 -19.93 0.29
C ILE A 108 14.19 -18.57 -0.38
N LEU A 109 13.73 -17.49 0.27
CA LEU A 109 13.83 -16.13 -0.25
C LEU A 109 15.28 -15.66 -0.43
N SER A 110 16.16 -16.00 0.51
CA SER A 110 17.58 -15.65 0.41
C SER A 110 18.32 -16.42 -0.69
N ALA A 111 17.88 -17.65 -0.99
CA ALA A 111 18.48 -18.51 -2.01
C ALA A 111 17.88 -18.33 -3.42
N ILE A 112 16.78 -17.59 -3.56
CA ILE A 112 16.05 -17.51 -4.82
C ILE A 112 16.87 -16.81 -5.91
N ARG A 113 16.92 -17.43 -7.10
CA ARG A 113 17.55 -16.86 -8.29
C ARG A 113 16.50 -16.20 -9.15
N LEU A 114 16.56 -14.89 -9.25
CA LEU A 114 15.66 -14.11 -10.09
C LEU A 114 16.27 -13.91 -11.50
N PRO A 115 15.44 -13.65 -12.51
CA PRO A 115 15.92 -13.22 -13.83
C PRO A 115 16.88 -12.02 -13.75
N HIS A 116 17.84 -11.95 -14.68
CA HIS A 116 18.95 -10.99 -14.65
C HIS A 116 18.50 -9.51 -14.72
N ASP A 117 17.34 -9.25 -15.29
CA ASP A 117 16.69 -7.93 -15.39
C ASP A 117 15.98 -7.51 -14.09
N VAL A 118 15.76 -8.44 -13.16
CA VAL A 118 15.12 -8.19 -11.87
C VAL A 118 16.18 -7.93 -10.80
N ASN A 119 16.60 -6.68 -10.68
CA ASN A 119 17.52 -6.26 -9.61
C ASN A 119 16.79 -6.09 -8.26
N VAL A 120 16.47 -7.21 -7.60
CA VAL A 120 15.87 -7.30 -6.27
C VAL A 120 16.57 -8.41 -5.47
N LYS A 121 16.83 -8.19 -4.19
CA LYS A 121 17.35 -9.20 -3.27
C LYS A 121 16.47 -9.27 -2.03
N TYR A 122 16.22 -10.48 -1.53
CA TYR A 122 15.50 -10.73 -0.28
C TYR A 122 16.49 -11.19 0.78
N ASN A 123 17.14 -10.23 1.43
CA ASN A 123 18.14 -10.44 2.47
C ASN A 123 17.59 -10.17 3.89
N TYR A 124 16.28 -10.01 4.02
CA TYR A 124 15.60 -9.73 5.29
C TYR A 124 14.45 -10.71 5.47
N SER A 125 14.12 -10.96 6.73
CA SER A 125 13.00 -11.84 7.08
C SER A 125 11.68 -11.35 6.46
N ILE A 126 10.83 -12.27 6.05
CA ILE A 126 9.46 -12.01 5.59
C ILE A 126 8.63 -11.28 6.66
N GLN A 127 8.95 -11.47 7.96
CA GLN A 127 8.32 -10.72 9.05
C GLN A 127 8.58 -9.21 8.95
N SER A 128 9.66 -8.80 8.28
CA SER A 128 10.00 -7.39 8.06
C SER A 128 9.34 -6.78 6.82
N ILE A 129 8.22 -7.35 6.34
CA ILE A 129 7.50 -6.93 5.13
C ILE A 129 7.19 -5.41 5.09
N ASN A 130 6.99 -4.81 6.26
CA ASN A 130 6.74 -3.36 6.38
C ASN A 130 7.92 -2.52 5.89
N ASN A 131 9.15 -3.03 6.03
CA ASN A 131 10.39 -2.36 5.64
C ASN A 131 10.78 -2.66 4.19
N TRP A 132 10.10 -3.59 3.52
CA TRP A 132 10.38 -3.92 2.13
C TRP A 132 10.05 -2.74 1.20
N LYS A 133 10.91 -2.51 0.20
CA LYS A 133 10.66 -1.52 -0.86
C LYS A 133 9.45 -1.94 -1.71
N ALA A 134 8.81 -0.99 -2.39
CA ALA A 134 7.63 -1.27 -3.22
C ALA A 134 7.90 -2.35 -4.29
N LYS A 135 9.09 -2.31 -4.91
CA LYS A 135 9.52 -3.31 -5.91
C LYS A 135 9.59 -4.73 -5.33
N ASN A 136 10.14 -4.91 -4.14
CA ASN A 136 10.20 -6.20 -3.44
C ASN A 136 8.80 -6.76 -3.14
N ASN A 137 7.89 -5.91 -2.65
CA ASN A 137 6.53 -6.34 -2.34
C ASN A 137 5.78 -6.73 -3.61
N ARG A 138 5.90 -5.94 -4.67
CA ARG A 138 5.24 -6.22 -5.95
C ARG A 138 5.71 -7.55 -6.54
N LEU A 139 7.02 -7.76 -6.63
CA LEU A 139 7.59 -9.02 -7.12
C LEU A 139 7.17 -10.21 -6.25
N PHE A 140 7.14 -10.03 -4.92
CA PHE A 140 6.70 -11.10 -4.04
C PHE A 140 5.23 -11.44 -4.26
N ILE A 141 4.33 -10.46 -4.29
CA ILE A 141 2.89 -10.73 -4.42
C ILE A 141 2.56 -11.34 -5.77
N LEU A 142 3.15 -10.81 -6.85
CA LEU A 142 2.75 -11.19 -8.20
C LEU A 142 3.39 -12.50 -8.66
N ASP A 143 4.65 -12.75 -8.30
CA ASP A 143 5.45 -13.80 -8.95
C ASP A 143 5.94 -14.88 -7.98
N LEU A 144 6.29 -14.53 -6.74
CA LEU A 144 6.98 -15.46 -5.82
C LEU A 144 6.10 -16.01 -4.72
N GLY A 145 5.14 -15.23 -4.24
CA GLY A 145 4.44 -15.49 -3.00
C GLY A 145 3.57 -16.73 -3.09
N LEU A 146 2.86 -16.92 -4.20
CA LEU A 146 1.98 -18.08 -4.39
C LEU A 146 2.75 -19.40 -4.29
N PRO A 147 3.82 -19.64 -5.09
CA PRO A 147 4.57 -20.89 -4.97
C PRO A 147 5.27 -21.04 -3.62
N ILE A 148 5.74 -19.94 -3.02
CA ILE A 148 6.44 -19.98 -1.72
C ILE A 148 5.49 -20.28 -0.57
N LEU A 149 4.30 -19.68 -0.53
CA LEU A 149 3.38 -19.78 0.61
C LEU A 149 2.45 -21.00 0.54
N THR A 150 2.21 -21.56 -0.65
CA THR A 150 1.34 -22.73 -0.86
C THR A 150 1.59 -23.90 0.10
N PRO A 151 2.85 -24.32 0.37
CA PRO A 151 3.09 -25.42 1.30
C PRO A 151 2.92 -25.07 2.79
N TYR A 152 2.83 -23.79 3.14
CA TYR A 152 2.81 -23.33 4.55
C TYR A 152 1.43 -22.82 5.00
N LEU A 153 0.60 -22.34 4.07
CA LEU A 153 -0.72 -21.81 4.39
C LEU A 153 -1.84 -22.80 4.03
N PRO A 154 -2.91 -22.87 4.84
CA PRO A 154 -4.12 -23.61 4.48
C PRO A 154 -4.71 -23.17 3.12
N ALA A 155 -5.30 -24.11 2.39
CA ALA A 155 -5.83 -23.89 1.04
C ALA A 155 -6.81 -22.71 0.93
N LEU A 156 -7.59 -22.44 1.98
CA LEU A 156 -8.49 -21.29 2.04
C LEU A 156 -7.72 -19.95 1.99
N TYR A 157 -6.64 -19.82 2.76
CA TYR A 157 -5.82 -18.61 2.76
C TYR A 157 -5.03 -18.46 1.46
N ILE A 158 -4.59 -19.56 0.86
CA ILE A 158 -3.99 -19.53 -0.49
C ILE A 158 -5.00 -19.07 -1.54
N SER A 159 -6.26 -19.48 -1.44
CA SER A 159 -7.32 -19.02 -2.35
C SER A 159 -7.55 -17.51 -2.19
N HIS A 160 -7.63 -17.00 -0.96
CA HIS A 160 -7.71 -15.56 -0.70
C HIS A 160 -6.48 -14.82 -1.23
N PHE A 161 -5.29 -15.40 -1.08
CA PHE A 161 -4.07 -14.80 -1.59
C PHE A 161 -4.04 -14.76 -3.12
N ALA A 162 -4.48 -15.82 -3.80
CA ALA A 162 -4.57 -15.85 -5.26
C ALA A 162 -5.52 -14.78 -5.80
N ILE A 163 -6.70 -14.61 -5.18
CA ILE A 163 -7.64 -13.54 -5.53
C ILE A 163 -7.01 -12.17 -5.30
N TYR A 164 -6.27 -12.01 -4.21
CA TYR A 164 -5.56 -10.78 -3.92
C TYR A 164 -4.46 -10.48 -4.96
N CYS A 165 -3.65 -11.47 -5.34
CA CYS A 165 -2.67 -11.35 -6.42
C CYS A 165 -3.35 -10.94 -7.73
N LEU A 166 -4.46 -11.57 -8.09
CA LEU A 166 -5.25 -11.22 -9.27
C LEU A 166 -5.72 -9.76 -9.23
N LEU A 167 -6.26 -9.32 -8.09
CA LEU A 167 -6.68 -7.93 -7.90
C LEU A 167 -5.53 -6.96 -8.09
N VAL A 168 -4.37 -7.23 -7.48
CA VAL A 168 -3.17 -6.40 -7.64
C VAL A 168 -2.71 -6.40 -9.10
N THR A 169 -2.76 -7.53 -9.80
CA THR A 169 -2.47 -7.61 -11.25
C THR A 169 -3.44 -6.78 -12.07
N ILE A 170 -4.74 -6.79 -11.79
CA ILE A 170 -5.72 -6.00 -12.54
C ILE A 170 -5.56 -4.49 -12.27
N VAL A 171 -5.22 -4.13 -11.03
CA VAL A 171 -5.11 -2.73 -10.60
C VAL A 171 -3.78 -2.11 -11.03
N HIS A 172 -2.69 -2.86 -10.95
CA HIS A 172 -1.32 -2.42 -11.25
C HIS A 172 -0.75 -2.97 -12.55
N GLY A 173 -1.53 -3.76 -13.29
CA GLY A 173 -1.15 -4.27 -14.60
C GLY A 173 -1.19 -3.15 -15.63
N PRO A 174 -0.17 -3.03 -16.50
CA PRO A 174 -0.20 -2.07 -17.58
C PRO A 174 -1.38 -2.40 -18.50
N LYS A 175 -2.25 -1.42 -18.74
CA LYS A 175 -3.49 -1.60 -19.50
C LYS A 175 -3.25 -1.46 -21.00
N THR A 176 -2.15 -0.83 -21.38
CA THR A 176 -1.76 -0.64 -22.78
C THR A 176 -0.29 -0.97 -23.02
N ARG A 177 0.05 -1.19 -24.29
CA ARG A 177 1.39 -1.58 -24.73
C ARG A 177 2.43 -0.49 -24.46
N GLU A 178 2.01 0.78 -24.39
CA GLU A 178 2.89 1.92 -24.10
C GLU A 178 3.34 1.95 -22.62
N GLU A 179 2.46 1.58 -21.69
CA GLU A 179 2.79 1.54 -20.24
C GLU A 179 3.86 0.46 -19.94
N ILE A 180 3.88 -0.63 -20.71
CA ILE A 180 4.90 -1.69 -20.64
C ILE A 180 6.30 -1.14 -21.00
N GLN A 181 6.37 -0.23 -21.97
CA GLN A 181 7.65 0.36 -22.40
C GLN A 181 8.19 1.38 -21.39
N VAL A 182 7.30 2.09 -20.69
CA VAL A 182 7.68 3.08 -19.67
C VAL A 182 8.16 2.41 -18.38
N SER A 183 7.64 1.23 -18.00
CA SER A 183 8.11 0.53 -16.79
C SER A 183 9.47 -0.15 -16.95
N ASN A 184 9.98 -0.25 -18.17
CA ASN A 184 11.27 -0.86 -18.51
C ASN A 184 12.41 0.17 -18.67
N LYS A 185 12.15 1.45 -18.35
CA LYS A 185 13.16 2.51 -18.19
C LYS A 185 13.32 2.85 -16.72
#